data_AF-A0A924BMZ6-F1
#
_entry.id   AF-A0A924BMZ6-F1
#
_cell.length_a   1.000
_cell.length_b   1.000
_cell.length_c   1.000
_cell.angle_alpha   90.00
_cell.angle_beta   90.00
_cell.angle_gamma   90.00
#
_symmetry.space_group_name_H-M   'P 1'
#
loop_
_entity.id
_entity.type
_entity.pdbx_description
1 polymer ?
#
loop_
_entity_poly.entity_id
_entity_poly.type
_entity_poly.pdbx_seq_one_letter_code
_entity_poly.pdbx_strand_id
1 'polypeptide(L)'
;DDFRISIAGAQEKTALLRVDGEWRRPLNASPTTHILKLPLGLVGGRRLDLTLSTRNEWLCAQFLKGLGLPATTTEMARFDDQSVLVVERFDRAWSTRLDGQPWIARLPQEDFCQVMGLPSLAKYEASGGPGMQQCKKVLLGSQAADADVTHFLCTQLAFWLLAATDGHAKNFSVFLLPDGRYRMTPLYDVISLWPVIGKGQSHVPWPAAKLAMAIRSRSAHCTLQSILPRHWQATASKAGVAGVRGAMLSMVDLVEPA
;
A
#
# COMPACT_ATOMS: atom_id res chain seq x y z
N ASP A 1 10.12 -13.71 29.63
CA ASP A 1 9.16 -12.77 29.00
C ASP A 1 9.35 -12.71 27.49
N ASP A 2 8.40 -13.31 26.77
CA ASP A 2 8.42 -13.38 25.30
C ASP A 2 7.86 -12.10 24.68
N PHE A 3 8.57 -11.54 23.71
CA PHE A 3 8.07 -10.42 22.90
C PHE A 3 6.96 -10.92 21.97
N ARG A 4 5.74 -10.42 22.13
CA ARG A 4 4.60 -10.81 21.30
C ARG A 4 4.23 -9.67 20.35
N ILE A 5 4.46 -9.89 19.06
CA ILE A 5 3.98 -9.03 17.96
C ILE A 5 3.22 -9.86 16.94
N SER A 6 2.19 -9.27 16.34
CA SER A 6 1.46 -9.84 15.21
C SER A 6 1.31 -8.75 14.15
N ILE A 7 1.81 -9.04 12.94
CA ILE A 7 1.81 -8.14 11.79
C ILE A 7 1.53 -8.99 10.57
N ALA A 8 0.56 -8.58 9.74
CA ALA A 8 0.22 -9.30 8.53
C ALA A 8 1.26 -9.09 7.41
N GLY A 9 1.21 -9.96 6.39
CA GLY A 9 2.07 -9.92 5.20
C GLY A 9 3.08 -11.07 5.17
N ALA A 10 3.51 -11.44 3.97
CA ALA A 10 4.37 -12.61 3.76
C ALA A 10 5.88 -12.31 3.88
N GLN A 11 6.27 -11.04 3.78
CA GLN A 11 7.66 -10.61 3.94
C GLN A 11 8.08 -10.68 5.40
N GLU A 12 9.29 -11.18 5.64
CA GLU A 12 9.87 -11.20 6.97
C GLU A 12 10.00 -9.77 7.53
N LYS A 13 9.47 -9.58 8.73
CA LYS A 13 9.37 -8.27 9.37
C LYS A 13 9.29 -8.41 10.88
N THR A 14 9.75 -7.38 11.57
CA THR A 14 9.53 -7.18 13.00
C THR A 14 8.95 -5.78 13.24
N ALA A 15 8.65 -5.44 14.49
CA ALA A 15 8.28 -4.08 14.85
C ALA A 15 8.91 -3.68 16.17
N LEU A 16 9.33 -2.42 16.25
CA LEU A 16 10.02 -1.86 17.41
C LEU A 16 9.43 -0.50 17.79
N LEU A 17 9.70 -0.09 19.02
CA LEU A 17 9.42 1.25 19.52
C LEU A 17 10.64 2.13 19.22
N ARG A 18 10.42 3.34 18.70
CA ARG A 18 11.46 4.37 18.56
C ARG A 18 11.12 5.55 19.44
N VAL A 19 12.00 5.90 20.37
CA VAL A 19 11.85 7.02 21.31
C VAL A 19 13.17 7.75 21.36
N ASP A 20 13.14 9.09 21.21
CA ASP A 20 14.33 9.94 21.23
C ASP A 20 15.43 9.47 20.27
N GLY A 21 15.02 8.99 19.08
CA GLY A 21 15.92 8.47 18.05
C GLY A 21 16.38 7.03 18.26
N GLU A 22 16.17 6.44 19.44
CA GLU A 22 16.67 5.11 19.80
C GLU A 22 15.64 4.00 19.60
N TRP A 23 16.13 2.83 19.18
CA TRP A 23 15.34 1.61 19.04
C TRP A 23 15.18 0.87 20.36
N ARG A 24 13.94 0.57 20.73
CA ARG A 24 13.58 -0.09 21.98
C ARG A 24 12.66 -1.27 21.72
N ARG A 25 12.89 -2.37 22.45
CA ARG A 25 11.94 -3.48 22.53
C ARG A 25 10.83 -3.06 23.51
N PRO A 26 9.56 -3.00 23.07
CA PRO A 26 8.50 -2.64 24.00
C PRO A 26 8.23 -3.79 24.98
N LEU A 27 7.81 -3.41 26.18
CA LEU A 27 7.42 -4.33 27.25
C LEU A 27 5.91 -4.30 27.45
N ASN A 28 5.32 -5.45 27.79
CA ASN A 28 3.90 -5.58 28.11
C ASN A 28 3.00 -5.00 27.01
N ALA A 29 2.13 -4.06 27.36
CA ALA A 29 1.18 -3.41 26.45
C ALA A 29 1.75 -2.19 25.71
N SER A 30 3.05 -1.86 25.87
CA SER A 30 3.68 -0.77 25.14
C SER A 30 3.63 -1.04 23.63
N PRO A 31 3.09 -0.12 22.82
CA PRO A 31 3.01 -0.35 21.39
C PRO A 31 4.37 -0.13 20.72
N THR A 32 4.63 -0.93 19.69
CA THR A 32 5.63 -0.61 18.66
C THR A 32 5.16 0.59 17.84
N THR A 33 6.10 1.37 17.32
CA THR A 33 5.86 2.57 16.46
C THR A 33 6.31 2.38 15.02
N HIS A 34 7.18 1.40 14.75
CA HIS A 34 7.73 1.18 13.41
C HIS A 34 7.71 -0.31 13.08
N ILE A 35 7.54 -0.61 11.79
CA ILE A 35 7.73 -1.93 11.21
C ILE A 35 9.09 -1.93 10.52
N LEU A 36 9.91 -2.93 10.80
CA LEU A 36 11.22 -3.13 10.19
C LEU A 36 11.10 -4.32 9.24
N LYS A 37 11.34 -4.10 7.95
CA LYS A 37 11.24 -5.13 6.91
C LYS A 37 12.61 -5.53 6.39
N LEU A 38 12.80 -6.83 6.22
CA LEU A 38 14.01 -7.40 5.65
C LEU A 38 13.85 -7.62 4.14
N PRO A 39 14.94 -7.70 3.37
CA PRO A 39 14.88 -8.05 1.96
C PRO A 39 14.16 -9.38 1.71
N LEU A 40 13.40 -9.47 0.63
CA LEU A 40 12.66 -10.67 0.25
C LEU A 40 13.57 -11.79 -0.28
N GLY A 41 14.74 -11.45 -0.81
CA GLY A 41 15.65 -12.41 -1.43
C GLY A 41 15.08 -13.00 -2.72
N LEU A 42 15.23 -14.32 -2.91
CA LEU A 42 14.69 -15.03 -4.06
C LEU A 42 13.28 -15.54 -3.78
N VAL A 43 12.30 -15.12 -4.59
CA VAL A 43 10.87 -15.41 -4.32
C VAL A 43 10.23 -16.25 -5.44
N GLY A 44 9.37 -17.19 -5.01
CA GLY A 44 8.50 -17.98 -5.89
C GLY A 44 9.23 -19.02 -6.74
N GLY A 45 8.46 -19.83 -7.49
CA GLY A 45 9.02 -20.92 -8.30
C GLY A 45 9.96 -20.47 -9.43
N ARG A 46 9.87 -19.19 -9.83
CA ARG A 46 10.78 -18.58 -10.83
C ARG A 46 12.07 -18.05 -10.23
N ARG A 47 12.20 -18.02 -8.89
CA ARG A 47 13.35 -17.43 -8.18
C ARG A 47 13.58 -15.99 -8.65
N LEU A 48 12.53 -15.16 -8.59
CA LEU A 48 12.64 -13.74 -8.90
C LEU A 48 13.60 -13.09 -7.91
N ASP A 49 14.55 -12.30 -8.39
CA ASP A 49 15.51 -11.59 -7.54
C ASP A 49 14.90 -10.31 -6.97
N LEU A 50 14.47 -10.40 -5.72
CA LEU A 50 13.94 -9.28 -4.93
C LEU A 50 14.86 -8.98 -3.73
N THR A 51 16.17 -9.22 -3.88
CA THR A 51 17.18 -8.85 -2.87
C THR A 51 17.22 -7.36 -2.59
N LEU A 52 16.77 -6.53 -3.53
CA LEU A 52 16.64 -5.07 -3.37
C LEU A 52 15.23 -4.63 -2.95
N SER A 53 14.37 -5.54 -2.46
CA SER A 53 12.95 -5.21 -2.16
C SER A 53 12.77 -4.06 -1.18
N THR A 54 13.67 -3.93 -0.19
CA THR A 54 13.62 -2.82 0.78
C THR A 54 13.85 -1.46 0.13
N ARG A 55 14.85 -1.36 -0.76
CA ARG A 55 15.13 -0.14 -1.54
C ARG A 55 14.03 0.14 -2.56
N ASN A 56 13.51 -0.91 -3.19
CA ASN A 56 12.40 -0.81 -4.14
C ASN A 56 11.15 -0.24 -3.46
N GLU A 57 10.76 -0.81 -2.32
CA GLU A 57 9.61 -0.34 -1.56
C GLU A 57 9.82 1.08 -1.01
N TRP A 58 11.02 1.40 -0.51
CA TRP A 58 11.37 2.77 -0.13
C TRP A 58 11.17 3.76 -1.28
N LEU A 59 11.72 3.45 -2.46
CA LEU A 59 11.59 4.30 -3.64
C LEU A 59 10.13 4.44 -4.08
N CYS A 60 9.35 3.35 -4.05
CA CYS A 60 7.92 3.40 -4.36
C CYS A 60 7.18 4.32 -3.38
N ALA A 61 7.49 4.28 -2.08
CA ALA A 61 6.90 5.18 -1.10
C ALA A 61 7.26 6.65 -1.38
N GLN A 62 8.52 6.94 -1.72
CA GLN A 62 8.94 8.31 -2.10
C GLN A 62 8.22 8.77 -3.38
N PHE A 63 8.11 7.89 -4.37
CA PHE A 63 7.43 8.18 -5.63
C PHE A 63 5.95 8.51 -5.41
N LEU A 64 5.23 7.70 -4.63
CA LEU A 64 3.83 7.95 -4.31
C LEU A 64 3.64 9.29 -3.58
N LYS A 65 4.52 9.63 -2.63
CA LYS A 65 4.51 10.95 -1.97
C LYS A 65 4.77 12.09 -2.96
N GLY A 66 5.72 11.91 -3.88
CA GLY A 66 6.01 12.88 -4.95
C GLY A 66 4.83 13.11 -5.89
N LEU A 67 3.97 12.10 -6.08
CA LEU A 67 2.70 12.20 -6.80
C LEU A 67 1.56 12.82 -5.98
N GLY A 68 1.82 13.26 -4.74
CA GLY A 68 0.81 13.81 -3.85
C GLY A 68 -0.12 12.77 -3.21
N LEU A 69 0.19 11.47 -3.34
CA LEU A 69 -0.60 10.42 -2.72
C LEU A 69 -0.19 10.21 -1.25
N PRO A 70 -1.16 10.06 -0.32
CA PRO A 70 -0.84 9.77 1.08
C PRO A 70 -0.20 8.39 1.19
N ALA A 71 1.11 8.32 1.43
CA ALA A 71 1.84 7.08 1.65
C ALA A 71 2.58 7.11 3.00
N THR A 72 2.82 5.92 3.54
CA THR A 72 3.55 5.76 4.80
C THR A 72 4.94 6.38 4.76
N THR A 73 5.38 6.91 5.90
CA THR A 73 6.76 7.39 6.04
C THR A 73 7.71 6.22 6.15
N THR A 74 8.73 6.25 5.30
CA THR A 74 9.73 5.20 5.21
C THR A 74 11.12 5.79 5.16
N GLU A 75 12.07 5.08 5.78
CA GLU A 75 13.49 5.39 5.71
C GLU A 75 14.29 4.09 5.54
N MET A 76 15.44 4.20 4.87
CA MET A 76 16.41 3.12 4.83
C MET A 76 17.29 3.20 6.07
N ALA A 77 17.39 2.10 6.80
CA ALA A 77 18.31 1.95 7.92
C ALA A 77 19.26 0.78 7.69
N ARG A 78 20.38 0.80 8.41
CA ARG A 78 21.36 -0.28 8.43
C ARG A 78 21.65 -0.66 9.87
N PHE A 79 21.54 -1.95 10.17
CA PHE A 79 21.90 -2.53 11.46
C PHE A 79 23.01 -3.53 11.18
N ASP A 80 24.24 -3.17 11.52
CA ASP A 80 25.44 -3.93 11.15
C ASP A 80 25.53 -4.20 9.63
N ASP A 81 25.47 -5.45 9.19
CA ASP A 81 25.46 -5.85 7.78
C ASP A 81 24.06 -5.90 7.16
N GLN A 82 23.00 -5.76 7.96
CA GLN A 82 21.62 -5.87 7.53
C GLN A 82 21.05 -4.51 7.07
N SER A 83 20.70 -4.41 5.78
CA SER A 83 19.88 -3.31 5.27
C SER A 83 18.40 -3.58 5.58
N VAL A 84 17.71 -2.58 6.11
CA VAL A 84 16.33 -2.69 6.58
C VAL A 84 15.51 -1.51 6.05
N LEU A 85 14.27 -1.78 5.65
CA LEU A 85 13.29 -0.73 5.45
C LEU A 85 12.55 -0.48 6.76
N VAL A 86 12.65 0.75 7.27
CA VAL A 86 11.89 1.20 8.44
C VAL A 86 10.64 1.90 7.93
N VAL A 87 9.48 1.44 8.39
CA VAL A 87 8.16 2.01 8.05
C VAL A 87 7.51 2.52 9.32
N GLU A 88 7.20 3.81 9.36
CA GLU A 88 6.44 4.42 10.45
C GLU A 88 5.00 3.91 10.44
N ARG A 89 4.54 3.43 11.60
CA ARG A 89 3.19 2.90 11.75
C ARG A 89 2.18 4.03 11.82
N PHE A 90 1.38 4.17 10.78
CA PHE A 90 0.26 5.11 10.74
C PHE A 90 -0.91 4.71 11.65
N ASP A 91 -0.93 3.48 12.18
CA ASP A 91 -1.90 3.03 13.19
C ASP A 91 -1.43 3.31 14.64
N ARG A 92 -0.46 4.22 14.78
CA ARG A 92 0.06 4.73 16.05
C ARG A 92 0.08 6.25 16.01
N ALA A 93 -0.22 6.88 17.13
CA ALA A 93 -0.08 8.32 17.29
C ALA A 93 0.41 8.66 18.69
N TRP A 94 1.37 9.57 18.79
CA TRP A 94 1.72 10.20 20.06
C TRP A 94 0.58 11.09 20.51
N SER A 95 0.28 11.04 21.79
CA SER A 95 -0.76 11.84 22.45
C SER A 95 -0.29 12.18 23.86
N THR A 96 -0.99 13.12 24.49
CA THR A 96 -0.67 13.59 25.84
C THR A 96 -1.83 13.21 26.75
N ARG A 97 -1.52 12.58 27.87
CA ARG A 97 -2.50 12.29 28.91
C ARG A 97 -2.93 13.58 29.62
N LEU A 98 -4.00 13.50 30.42
CA LEU A 98 -4.46 14.62 31.24
C LEU A 98 -3.40 15.11 32.25
N ASP A 99 -2.49 14.22 32.67
CA ASP A 99 -1.37 14.52 33.57
C ASP A 99 -0.12 15.09 32.86
N GLY A 100 -0.22 15.35 31.54
CA GLY A 100 0.87 15.89 30.74
C GLY A 100 1.87 14.85 30.23
N GLN A 101 1.76 13.57 30.59
CA GLN A 101 2.70 12.53 30.17
C GLN A 101 2.42 12.07 28.73
N PRO A 102 3.47 11.86 27.90
CA PRO A 102 3.30 11.34 26.56
C PRO A 102 2.87 9.87 26.61
N TRP A 103 2.01 9.47 25.69
CA TRP A 103 1.64 8.08 25.48
C TRP A 103 1.37 7.84 24.00
N ILE A 104 1.33 6.56 23.61
CA ILE A 104 1.13 6.16 22.22
C ILE A 104 -0.25 5.50 22.10
N ALA A 105 -1.14 6.15 21.36
CA ALA A 105 -2.43 5.62 20.99
C ALA A 105 -2.29 4.55 19.91
N ARG A 106 -3.10 3.48 20.01
CA ARG A 106 -3.36 2.55 18.90
C ARG A 106 -4.58 3.08 18.16
N LEU A 107 -4.43 3.37 16.87
CA LEU A 107 -5.54 3.83 16.04
C LEU A 107 -6.21 2.59 15.42
N PRO A 108 -7.51 2.34 15.67
CA PRO A 108 -8.22 1.23 15.06
C PRO A 108 -8.18 1.32 13.53
N GLN A 109 -7.86 0.20 12.88
CA GLN A 109 -7.80 0.08 11.43
C GLN A 109 -8.14 -1.34 10.98
N GLU A 110 -8.63 -1.46 9.75
CA GLU A 110 -8.94 -2.74 9.11
C GLU A 110 -8.59 -2.70 7.62
N ASP A 111 -8.13 -3.82 7.07
CA ASP A 111 -7.91 -3.99 5.62
C ASP A 111 -9.21 -4.30 4.85
N PHE A 112 -9.20 -4.15 3.53
CA PHE A 112 -10.43 -4.29 2.74
C PHE A 112 -10.97 -5.72 2.68
N CYS A 113 -10.17 -6.76 2.98
CA CYS A 113 -10.75 -8.08 3.18
C CYS A 113 -11.58 -8.09 4.46
N GLN A 114 -11.06 -7.55 5.55
CA GLN A 114 -11.78 -7.48 6.83
C GLN A 114 -13.04 -6.62 6.73
N VAL A 115 -12.95 -5.43 6.12
CA VAL A 115 -14.09 -4.53 5.90
C VAL A 115 -15.23 -5.21 5.15
N MET A 116 -14.90 -6.14 4.24
CA MET A 116 -15.89 -6.88 3.45
C MET A 116 -16.22 -8.27 4.02
N GLY A 117 -15.70 -8.63 5.20
CA GLY A 117 -15.92 -9.93 5.83
C GLY A 117 -15.32 -11.11 5.07
N LEU A 118 -14.26 -10.88 4.30
CA LEU A 118 -13.62 -11.87 3.42
C LEU A 118 -12.39 -12.51 4.07
N PRO A 119 -12.14 -13.82 3.82
CA PRO A 119 -10.93 -14.47 4.30
C PRO A 119 -9.69 -13.93 3.58
N SER A 120 -8.53 -14.02 4.24
CA SER A 120 -7.27 -13.52 3.68
C SER A 120 -6.86 -14.18 2.36
N LEU A 121 -7.35 -15.39 2.07
CA LEU A 121 -7.10 -16.09 0.80
C LEU A 121 -7.83 -15.42 -0.38
N ALA A 122 -8.93 -14.71 -0.12
CA ALA A 122 -9.70 -13.99 -1.12
C ALA A 122 -9.19 -12.54 -1.32
N LYS A 123 -7.88 -12.30 -1.17
CA LYS A 123 -7.29 -10.96 -1.32
C LYS A 123 -7.16 -10.49 -2.78
N TYR A 124 -7.03 -11.42 -3.73
CA TYR A 124 -6.88 -11.13 -5.15
C TYR A 124 -8.22 -11.20 -5.89
N GLU A 125 -8.48 -10.24 -6.79
CA GLU A 125 -9.68 -10.26 -7.66
C GLU A 125 -9.74 -11.54 -8.51
N ALA A 126 -8.59 -11.99 -9.02
CA ALA A 126 -8.49 -13.23 -9.80
C ALA A 126 -8.90 -14.50 -9.02
N SER A 127 -8.90 -14.45 -7.69
CA SER A 127 -9.30 -15.53 -6.79
C SER A 127 -10.69 -15.29 -6.17
N GLY A 128 -11.51 -14.42 -6.77
CA GLY A 128 -12.85 -14.07 -6.26
C GLY A 128 -12.84 -12.99 -5.18
N GLY A 129 -11.69 -12.37 -4.92
CA GLY A 129 -11.56 -11.22 -4.03
C GLY A 129 -12.13 -9.92 -4.61
N PRO A 130 -12.12 -8.83 -3.82
CA PRO A 130 -12.70 -7.57 -4.26
C PRO A 130 -11.79 -6.85 -5.26
N GLY A 131 -12.41 -6.33 -6.32
CA GLY A 131 -11.76 -5.46 -7.30
C GLY A 131 -12.00 -3.98 -7.02
N MET A 132 -11.60 -3.12 -7.96
CA MET A 132 -11.72 -1.66 -7.82
C MET A 132 -13.16 -1.19 -7.53
N GLN A 133 -14.19 -1.84 -8.10
CA GLN A 133 -15.58 -1.41 -7.92
C GLN A 133 -16.07 -1.63 -6.48
N GLN A 134 -15.75 -2.79 -5.88
CA GLN A 134 -16.10 -3.10 -4.50
C GLN A 134 -15.35 -2.19 -3.52
N CYS A 135 -14.04 -1.99 -3.76
CA CYS A 135 -13.22 -1.06 -2.97
C CYS A 135 -13.77 0.37 -3.03
N LYS A 136 -14.08 0.86 -4.23
CA LYS A 136 -14.71 2.18 -4.43
C LYS A 136 -16.06 2.30 -3.73
N LYS A 137 -16.89 1.25 -3.74
CA LYS A 137 -18.19 1.24 -3.04
C LYS A 137 -18.03 1.44 -1.54
N VAL A 138 -17.01 0.82 -0.93
CA VAL A 138 -16.66 1.07 0.48
C VAL A 138 -16.25 2.53 0.67
N LEU A 139 -15.38 3.06 -0.19
CA LEU A 139 -14.85 4.42 -0.04
C LEU A 139 -15.89 5.53 -0.25
N LEU A 140 -16.96 5.27 -1.02
CA LEU A 140 -18.09 6.20 -1.14
C LEU A 140 -18.84 6.44 0.18
N GLY A 141 -18.70 5.55 1.17
CA GLY A 141 -19.23 5.75 2.53
C GLY A 141 -18.23 6.37 3.51
N SER A 142 -17.01 6.69 3.07
CA SER A 142 -16.02 7.38 3.90
C SER A 142 -16.49 8.78 4.30
N GLN A 143 -16.09 9.24 5.48
CA GLN A 143 -16.31 10.65 5.88
C GLN A 143 -15.60 11.65 4.93
N ALA A 144 -14.62 11.18 4.16
CA ALA A 144 -13.85 11.94 3.18
C ALA A 144 -13.97 11.30 1.78
N ALA A 145 -15.16 10.84 1.41
CA ALA A 145 -15.43 10.06 0.20
C ALA A 145 -14.77 10.61 -1.08
N ASP A 146 -14.90 11.92 -1.35
CA ASP A 146 -14.31 12.55 -2.54
C ASP A 146 -12.78 12.37 -2.59
N ALA A 147 -12.10 12.64 -1.48
CA ALA A 147 -10.66 12.51 -1.37
C ALA A 147 -10.22 11.04 -1.44
N ASP A 148 -10.89 10.16 -0.70
CA ASP A 148 -10.50 8.74 -0.62
C ASP A 148 -10.73 8.00 -1.94
N VAL A 149 -11.86 8.23 -2.61
CA VAL A 149 -12.12 7.67 -3.94
C VAL A 149 -11.10 8.20 -4.95
N THR A 150 -10.79 9.50 -4.91
CA THR A 150 -9.79 10.11 -5.80
C THR A 150 -8.40 9.52 -5.56
N HIS A 151 -7.94 9.47 -4.31
CA HIS A 151 -6.66 8.88 -3.94
C HIS A 151 -6.58 7.41 -4.32
N PHE A 152 -7.62 6.61 -4.06
CA PHE A 152 -7.64 5.20 -4.44
C PHE A 152 -7.51 5.01 -5.95
N LEU A 153 -8.28 5.75 -6.76
CA LEU A 153 -8.22 5.60 -8.21
C LEU A 153 -6.90 6.13 -8.80
N CYS A 154 -6.35 7.23 -8.26
CA CYS A 154 -5.02 7.70 -8.64
C CYS A 154 -3.92 6.72 -8.23
N THR A 155 -4.09 6.04 -7.09
CA THR A 155 -3.18 4.95 -6.66
C THR A 155 -3.18 3.80 -7.66
N GLN A 156 -4.32 3.40 -8.19
CA GLN A 156 -4.39 2.36 -9.21
C GLN A 156 -3.63 2.77 -10.48
N LEU A 157 -3.72 4.06 -10.86
CA LEU A 157 -2.92 4.60 -11.96
C LEU A 157 -1.42 4.57 -11.64
N ALA A 158 -1.03 4.98 -10.42
CA ALA A 158 0.36 4.91 -9.96
C ALA A 158 0.89 3.46 -9.93
N PHE A 159 0.06 2.48 -9.55
CA PHE A 159 0.44 1.06 -9.58
C PHE A 159 0.69 0.57 -11.01
N TRP A 160 -0.07 1.05 -11.98
CA TRP A 160 0.21 0.77 -13.38
C TRP A 160 1.55 1.39 -13.84
N LEU A 161 1.80 2.66 -13.50
CA LEU A 161 3.06 3.35 -13.82
C LEU A 161 4.28 2.66 -13.18
N LEU A 162 4.13 2.20 -11.94
CA LEU A 162 5.18 1.48 -11.19
C LEU A 162 5.28 -0.01 -11.53
N ALA A 163 4.40 -0.56 -12.37
CA ALA A 163 4.23 -2.01 -12.51
C ALA A 163 4.10 -2.72 -11.14
N ALA A 164 3.37 -2.12 -10.20
CA ALA A 164 3.09 -2.70 -8.89
C ALA A 164 1.94 -3.71 -8.99
N THR A 165 2.28 -4.97 -9.25
CA THR A 165 1.31 -6.02 -9.58
C THR A 165 0.65 -6.66 -8.37
N ASP A 166 1.15 -6.43 -7.16
CA ASP A 166 0.63 -7.06 -5.93
C ASP A 166 -0.29 -6.13 -5.11
N GLY A 167 -0.81 -5.06 -5.73
CA GLY A 167 -1.73 -4.09 -5.10
C GLY A 167 -3.14 -4.65 -4.86
N HIS A 168 -3.26 -5.68 -4.04
CA HIS A 168 -4.50 -6.42 -3.78
C HIS A 168 -5.30 -5.82 -2.61
N ALA A 169 -6.46 -6.39 -2.28
CA ALA A 169 -7.38 -5.83 -1.28
C ALA A 169 -6.73 -5.55 0.09
N LYS A 170 -5.83 -6.41 0.55
CA LYS A 170 -5.14 -6.24 1.85
C LYS A 170 -4.05 -5.17 1.86
N ASN A 171 -3.76 -4.49 0.75
CA ASN A 171 -2.86 -3.31 0.70
C ASN A 171 -3.62 -2.00 0.87
N PHE A 172 -4.93 -2.08 1.08
CA PHE A 172 -5.78 -0.93 1.34
C PHE A 172 -6.47 -1.15 2.68
N SER A 173 -6.50 -0.09 3.50
CA SER A 173 -7.12 -0.10 4.81
C SER A 173 -7.91 1.17 5.05
N VAL A 174 -8.77 1.12 6.06
CA VAL A 174 -9.47 2.28 6.61
C VAL A 174 -9.13 2.43 8.09
N PHE A 175 -9.04 3.67 8.56
CA PHE A 175 -9.14 3.98 9.98
C PHE A 175 -10.60 3.88 10.41
N LEU A 176 -10.85 3.25 11.56
CA LEU A 176 -12.15 3.29 12.22
C LEU A 176 -12.19 4.46 13.19
N LEU A 177 -13.17 5.34 13.01
CA LEU A 177 -13.33 6.59 13.74
C LEU A 177 -14.57 6.50 14.65
N PRO A 178 -14.73 7.44 15.60
CA PRO A 178 -15.93 7.48 16.42
C PRO A 178 -17.21 7.53 15.60
N ASP A 179 -18.27 6.96 16.17
CA ASP A 179 -19.63 6.92 15.60
C ASP A 179 -19.75 6.10 14.30
N GLY A 180 -18.88 5.09 14.13
CA GLY A 180 -18.91 4.21 12.96
C GLY A 180 -18.40 4.86 11.66
N ARG A 181 -17.86 6.09 11.75
CA ARG A 181 -17.20 6.74 10.62
C ARG A 181 -15.87 6.06 10.29
N TYR A 182 -15.42 6.23 9.07
CA TYR A 182 -14.12 5.75 8.64
C TYR A 182 -13.56 6.62 7.52
N ARG A 183 -12.24 6.50 7.29
CA ARG A 183 -11.53 7.08 6.15
C ARG A 183 -10.36 6.21 5.73
N MET A 184 -9.93 6.32 4.49
CA MET A 184 -8.79 5.56 3.97
C MET A 184 -7.49 5.88 4.72
N THR A 185 -6.67 4.85 4.95
CA THR A 185 -5.33 5.01 5.53
C THR A 185 -4.32 5.44 4.45
N PRO A 186 -3.11 5.89 4.83
CA PRO A 186 -2.01 5.99 3.88
C PRO A 186 -1.73 4.66 3.17
N LEU A 187 -1.13 4.74 1.99
CA LEU A 187 -0.65 3.61 1.19
C LEU A 187 0.61 2.98 1.80
N TYR A 188 0.69 1.66 1.73
CA TYR A 188 1.79 0.85 2.27
C TYR A 188 2.01 -0.41 1.44
N ASP A 189 3.15 -1.08 1.64
CA ASP A 189 3.49 -2.37 1.01
C ASP A 189 3.44 -2.32 -0.52
N VAL A 190 4.04 -1.29 -1.13
CA VAL A 190 4.08 -1.10 -2.60
C VAL A 190 5.46 -1.45 -3.12
N ILE A 191 5.53 -2.46 -4.00
CA ILE A 191 6.77 -2.90 -4.67
C ILE A 191 6.55 -2.85 -6.18
N SER A 192 7.49 -2.24 -6.89
CA SER A 192 7.54 -2.25 -8.36
C SER A 192 8.11 -3.57 -8.87
N LEU A 193 7.47 -4.16 -9.90
CA LEU A 193 8.08 -5.28 -10.62
C LEU A 193 9.01 -4.86 -11.75
N TRP A 194 9.19 -3.57 -12.04
CA TRP A 194 10.08 -3.13 -13.12
C TRP A 194 11.48 -3.77 -13.09
N PRO A 195 12.16 -3.89 -11.92
CA PRO A 195 13.49 -4.49 -11.86
C PRO A 195 13.55 -5.97 -12.27
N VAL A 196 12.42 -6.67 -12.26
CA VAL A 196 12.34 -8.11 -12.55
C VAL A 196 11.46 -8.42 -13.77
N ILE A 197 10.97 -7.40 -14.48
CA ILE A 197 10.30 -7.57 -15.77
C ILE A 197 11.37 -7.74 -16.84
N GLY A 198 11.30 -8.81 -17.64
CA GLY A 198 12.31 -9.08 -18.65
C GLY A 198 12.21 -10.45 -19.31
N LYS A 199 13.29 -10.84 -19.98
CA LYS A 199 13.46 -12.16 -20.59
C LYS A 199 14.28 -13.05 -19.67
N GLY A 200 14.00 -14.36 -19.66
CA GLY A 200 14.75 -15.36 -18.91
C GLY A 200 13.98 -16.00 -17.75
N GLN A 201 14.58 -17.01 -17.13
CA GLN A 201 13.93 -17.88 -16.16
C GLN A 201 13.56 -17.17 -14.84
N SER A 202 14.39 -16.21 -14.42
CA SER A 202 14.22 -15.41 -13.20
C SER A 202 13.54 -14.06 -13.42
N HIS A 203 12.81 -13.91 -14.53
CA HIS A 203 12.10 -12.70 -14.87
C HIS A 203 10.60 -12.94 -15.08
N VAL A 204 9.82 -11.88 -14.97
CA VAL A 204 8.42 -11.82 -15.38
C VAL A 204 8.37 -11.31 -16.82
N PRO A 205 7.91 -12.11 -17.79
CA PRO A 205 7.69 -11.62 -19.14
C PRO A 205 6.71 -10.46 -19.15
N TRP A 206 6.99 -9.42 -19.93
CA TRP A 206 6.12 -8.25 -20.04
C TRP A 206 4.63 -8.57 -20.30
N PRO A 207 4.27 -9.52 -21.19
CA PRO A 207 2.88 -9.90 -21.40
C PRO A 207 2.21 -10.61 -20.21
N ALA A 208 2.99 -11.07 -19.23
CA ALA A 208 2.51 -11.76 -18.04
C ALA A 208 2.36 -10.82 -16.83
N ALA A 209 2.88 -9.59 -16.88
CA ALA A 209 2.75 -8.62 -15.81
C ALA A 209 1.31 -8.06 -15.76
N LYS A 210 0.63 -8.25 -14.62
CA LYS A 210 -0.79 -7.93 -14.44
C LYS A 210 -1.04 -7.20 -13.12
N LEU A 211 -1.91 -6.19 -13.13
CA LEU A 211 -2.43 -5.59 -11.90
C LEU A 211 -3.28 -6.60 -11.14
N ALA A 212 -3.25 -6.51 -9.81
CA ALA A 212 -4.07 -7.34 -8.92
C ALA A 212 -5.57 -7.05 -9.05
N MET A 213 -5.92 -5.80 -9.39
CA MET A 213 -7.29 -5.37 -9.67
C MET A 213 -7.41 -4.91 -11.12
N ALA A 214 -8.44 -5.37 -11.82
CA ALA A 214 -8.67 -5.07 -13.21
C ALA A 214 -9.31 -3.68 -13.40
N ILE A 215 -8.82 -2.96 -14.40
CA ILE A 215 -9.41 -1.71 -14.87
C ILE A 215 -10.58 -2.05 -15.79
N ARG A 216 -11.77 -1.55 -15.48
CA ARG A 216 -13.01 -1.93 -16.17
C ARG A 216 -13.55 -0.78 -17.03
N SER A 217 -13.51 -0.96 -18.35
CA SER A 217 -14.11 -0.06 -19.34
C SER A 217 -15.37 -0.70 -19.95
N ARG A 218 -15.38 -0.99 -21.26
CA ARG A 218 -16.31 -1.94 -21.91
C ARG A 218 -15.91 -3.40 -21.58
N SER A 219 -14.63 -3.65 -21.40
CA SER A 219 -14.01 -4.91 -21.00
C SER A 219 -13.10 -4.70 -19.79
N ALA A 220 -12.71 -5.80 -19.14
CA ALA A 220 -11.74 -5.79 -18.04
C ALA A 220 -10.30 -5.90 -18.61
N HIS A 221 -9.39 -5.08 -18.10
CA HIS A 221 -7.98 -5.05 -18.47
C HIS A 221 -7.12 -5.14 -17.21
N CYS A 222 -6.28 -6.17 -17.12
CA CYS A 222 -5.34 -6.33 -16.00
C CYS A 222 -3.89 -6.43 -16.45
N THR A 223 -3.61 -6.94 -17.66
CA THR A 223 -2.23 -6.98 -18.19
C THR A 223 -1.73 -5.57 -18.48
N LEU A 224 -0.55 -5.22 -17.97
CA LEU A 224 0.01 -3.86 -18.04
C LEU A 224 0.04 -3.32 -19.47
N GLN A 225 0.51 -4.14 -20.43
CA GLN A 225 0.57 -3.79 -21.85
C GLN A 225 -0.78 -3.56 -22.53
N SER A 226 -1.88 -4.04 -21.93
CA SER A 226 -3.22 -3.93 -22.52
C SER A 226 -3.97 -2.68 -22.04
N ILE A 227 -3.41 -1.96 -21.05
CA ILE A 227 -4.02 -0.80 -20.42
C ILE A 227 -3.65 0.46 -21.22
N LEU A 228 -4.66 1.28 -21.49
CA LEU A 228 -4.56 2.45 -22.36
C LEU A 228 -5.27 3.65 -21.72
N PRO A 229 -4.95 4.89 -22.10
CA PRO A 229 -5.53 6.10 -21.50
C PRO A 229 -7.07 6.10 -21.45
N ARG A 230 -7.72 5.59 -22.50
CA ARG A 230 -9.19 5.47 -22.55
C ARG A 230 -9.78 4.58 -21.44
N HIS A 231 -9.03 3.61 -20.93
CA HIS A 231 -9.49 2.73 -19.84
C HIS A 231 -9.51 3.50 -18.51
N TRP A 232 -8.52 4.37 -18.29
CA TRP A 232 -8.49 5.29 -17.15
C TRP A 232 -9.60 6.34 -17.24
N GLN A 233 -9.81 6.93 -18.42
CA GLN A 233 -10.92 7.85 -18.65
C GLN A 233 -12.27 7.21 -18.31
N ALA A 234 -12.52 5.99 -18.80
CA ALA A 234 -13.75 5.27 -18.49
C ALA A 234 -13.91 4.95 -16.99
N THR A 235 -12.80 4.68 -16.29
CA THR A 235 -12.77 4.44 -14.85
C THR A 235 -13.09 5.70 -14.07
N ALA A 236 -12.47 6.83 -14.43
CA ALA A 236 -12.70 8.13 -13.80
C ALA A 236 -14.14 8.61 -14.00
N SER A 237 -14.72 8.44 -15.20
CA SER A 237 -16.13 8.77 -15.45
C SER A 237 -17.12 7.96 -14.61
N LYS A 238 -16.69 6.80 -14.08
CA LYS A 238 -17.49 5.93 -13.21
C LYS A 238 -17.08 6.04 -11.73
N ALA A 239 -16.33 7.07 -11.35
CA ALA A 239 -15.81 7.20 -9.99
C ALA A 239 -16.93 7.45 -8.95
N GLY A 240 -17.99 8.15 -9.34
CA GLY A 240 -19.05 8.57 -8.41
C GLY A 240 -18.71 9.82 -7.60
N VAL A 241 -17.54 10.42 -7.84
CA VAL A 241 -17.10 11.71 -7.29
C VAL A 241 -16.51 12.56 -8.42
N ALA A 242 -16.53 13.89 -8.27
CA ALA A 242 -16.04 14.81 -9.29
C ALA A 242 -14.50 14.89 -9.31
N GLY A 243 -13.92 15.43 -10.40
CA GLY A 243 -12.50 15.81 -10.44
C GLY A 243 -11.48 14.67 -10.61
N VAL A 244 -11.86 13.39 -10.50
CA VAL A 244 -10.91 12.25 -10.58
C VAL A 244 -10.06 12.24 -11.85
N ARG A 245 -10.67 12.53 -13.00
CA ARG A 245 -9.93 12.58 -14.28
C ARG A 245 -8.89 13.70 -14.27
N GLY A 246 -9.22 14.86 -13.70
CA GLY A 246 -8.29 15.97 -13.56
C GLY A 246 -7.13 15.59 -12.66
N ALA A 247 -7.41 14.99 -11.50
CA ALA A 247 -6.37 14.51 -10.59
C ALA A 247 -5.43 13.48 -11.23
N MET A 248 -5.97 12.54 -12.02
CA MET A 248 -5.16 11.58 -12.77
C MET A 248 -4.24 12.25 -13.79
N LEU A 249 -4.74 13.26 -14.52
CA LEU A 249 -3.94 14.00 -15.50
C LEU A 249 -2.83 14.80 -14.81
N SER A 250 -3.16 15.55 -13.77
CA SER A 250 -2.16 16.29 -12.98
C SER A 250 -1.09 15.36 -12.39
N MET A 251 -1.45 14.14 -12.01
CA MET A 251 -0.48 13.15 -11.54
C MET A 251 0.47 12.67 -12.65
N VAL A 252 0.00 12.58 -13.90
CA VAL A 252 0.85 12.24 -15.05
C VAL A 252 1.77 13.41 -15.41
N ASP A 253 1.27 14.65 -15.34
CA ASP A 253 2.07 15.86 -15.61
C ASP A 253 3.29 15.98 -14.66
N LEU A 254 3.24 15.39 -13.46
CA LEU A 254 4.36 15.36 -12.51
C LEU A 254 5.47 14.37 -12.88
N VAL A 255 5.21 13.42 -13.79
CA VAL A 255 6.17 12.38 -14.20
C VAL A 255 6.64 12.50 -15.64
N GLU A 256 5.99 13.32 -16.46
CA GLU A 256 6.53 13.66 -17.78
C GLU A 256 7.76 14.59 -17.63
N PRO A 257 8.82 14.41 -18.45
CA PRO A 257 9.92 15.36 -18.47
C PRO A 257 9.39 16.74 -18.88
N ALA A 258 9.73 17.77 -18.11
CA ALA A 258 9.50 19.17 -18.48
C ALA A 258 10.26 19.55 -19.76
#